data_AF-A0A1T4QHA7-F1
#
_entry.id   AF-A0A1T4QHA7-F1
#
_cell.length_a   1.000
_cell.length_b   1.000
_cell.length_c   1.000
_cell.angle_alpha   90.00
_cell.angle_beta   90.00
_cell.angle_gamma   90.00
#
_symmetry.space_group_name_H-M   'P 1'
#
loop_
_entity.id
_entity.type
_entity.pdbx_description
1 polymer ?
#
loop_
_entity_poly.entity_id
_entity_poly.type
_entity_poly.pdbx_seq_one_letter_code
_entity_poly.pdbx_strand_id
1 'polypeptide(L)'
;MISDKFLAKNAASARAWEETKKRDNRPREKKASEPKIGICEKCKKEAPLHSYISREMAIEGGAASFGRVVHFYCEDCMPQKRRNTPTEPPMTAKQVKNLLRGAKKNLR
;
A
#
# COMPACT_ATOMS: atom_id res chain seq x y z
N MET A 1 -3.32 3.07 51.14
CA MET A 1 -2.01 3.64 50.75
C MET A 1 -1.71 3.20 49.33
N ILE A 2 -1.35 4.12 48.44
CA ILE A 2 -0.98 3.80 47.05
C ILE A 2 0.40 3.14 47.10
N SER A 3 0.57 2.02 46.40
CA SER A 3 1.83 1.25 46.47
C SER A 3 2.94 1.94 45.66
N ASP A 4 4.16 1.89 46.16
CA ASP A 4 5.33 2.49 45.49
C ASP A 4 5.57 1.90 44.10
N LYS A 5 5.21 0.62 43.92
CA LYS A 5 5.26 -0.06 42.61
C LYS A 5 4.31 0.58 41.59
N PHE A 6 3.13 1.03 42.03
CA PHE A 6 2.17 1.71 41.17
C PHE A 6 2.67 3.08 40.73
N LEU A 7 3.26 3.85 41.65
CA LEU A 7 3.88 5.14 41.35
C LEU A 7 5.07 5.00 40.41
N ALA A 8 5.93 4.00 40.63
CA ALA A 8 7.08 3.72 39.78
C ALA A 8 6.65 3.34 38.34
N LYS A 9 5.59 2.53 38.20
CA LYS A 9 5.06 2.13 36.89
C LYS A 9 4.47 3.33 36.14
N ASN A 10 3.70 4.18 36.81
CA ASN A 10 3.14 5.39 36.19
C ASN A 10 4.25 6.37 35.79
N ALA A 11 5.27 6.56 36.62
CA ALA A 11 6.41 7.42 36.30
C ALA A 11 7.20 6.89 35.09
N ALA A 12 7.40 5.57 35.00
CA ALA A 12 8.06 4.95 33.85
C ALA A 12 7.24 5.13 32.56
N SER A 13 5.93 4.94 32.61
CA SER A 13 5.04 5.14 31.47
C SER A 13 4.99 6.59 31.01
N ALA A 14 4.99 7.56 31.93
CA ALA A 14 5.01 8.98 31.61
C ALA A 14 6.32 9.39 30.88
N ARG A 15 7.48 8.89 31.34
CA ARG A 15 8.77 9.15 30.69
C ARG A 15 8.85 8.59 29.28
N ALA A 16 8.38 7.36 29.08
CA ALA A 16 8.34 6.75 27.75
C ALA A 16 7.45 7.54 26.77
N TRP A 17 6.33 8.10 27.25
CA TRP A 17 5.45 8.94 26.45
C TRP A 17 6.12 10.27 26.04
N GLU A 18 6.88 10.89 26.93
CA GLU A 18 7.64 12.11 26.59
C GLU A 18 8.76 11.85 25.58
N GLU A 19 9.47 10.73 25.69
CA GLU A 19 10.52 10.35 24.74
C GLU A 19 9.97 10.12 23.32
N THR A 20 8.78 9.53 23.20
CA THR A 20 8.16 9.32 21.87
C THR A 20 7.70 10.60 21.20
N LYS A 21 7.29 11.63 21.96
CA LYS A 21 6.90 12.95 21.42
C LYS A 21 8.08 13.76 20.85
N LYS A 22 9.31 13.48 21.29
CA LYS A 22 10.52 14.16 20.78
C LYS A 22 10.94 13.67 19.39
N ARG A 23 10.28 12.65 18.84
CA ARG A 23 10.49 12.25 17.45
C ARG A 23 9.87 13.29 16.53
N ASP A 24 10.73 13.91 15.75
CA ASP A 24 10.46 14.95 14.78
C ASP A 24 9.23 14.64 13.91
N ASN A 25 8.11 15.33 14.16
CA ASN A 25 6.85 15.20 13.41
C ASN A 25 6.89 15.92 12.06
N ARG A 26 8.05 16.42 11.62
CA ARG A 26 8.17 17.03 10.29
C ARG A 26 7.85 15.98 9.22
N PRO A 27 6.98 16.30 8.26
CA PRO A 27 6.74 15.42 7.13
C PRO A 27 8.07 15.19 6.42
N ARG A 28 8.57 13.95 6.47
CA ARG A 28 9.82 13.59 5.80
C ARG A 28 9.60 13.76 4.30
N GLU A 29 10.21 14.79 3.72
CA GLU A 29 10.20 15.00 2.27
C GLU A 29 10.79 13.76 1.60
N LYS A 30 9.93 12.97 0.95
CA LYS A 30 10.36 11.85 0.13
C LYS A 30 10.86 12.42 -1.19
N LYS A 31 12.17 12.65 -1.30
CA LYS A 31 12.80 12.91 -2.60
C LYS A 31 12.48 11.72 -3.52
N ALA A 32 11.99 12.00 -4.72
CA ALA A 32 11.84 10.98 -5.74
C ALA A 32 13.23 10.40 -6.02
N SER A 33 13.40 9.09 -5.87
CA SER A 33 14.66 8.42 -6.15
C SER A 33 14.98 8.60 -7.64
N GLU A 34 16.21 9.00 -7.96
CA GLU A 34 16.70 9.02 -9.34
C GLU A 34 16.50 7.63 -9.99
N PRO A 35 16.05 7.56 -11.25
CA PRO A 35 15.81 6.30 -11.93
C PRO A 35 17.13 5.56 -12.12
N LYS A 36 17.27 4.41 -11.46
CA LYS A 36 18.44 3.54 -11.62
C LYS A 36 18.27 2.74 -12.90
N ILE A 37 19.26 2.80 -13.79
CA ILE A 37 19.31 1.95 -14.98
C ILE A 37 19.72 0.55 -14.52
N GLY A 38 19.00 -0.47 -14.98
CA GLY A 38 19.32 -1.86 -14.68
C GLY A 38 18.49 -2.85 -15.50
N ILE A 39 18.59 -4.13 -15.15
CA ILE A 39 17.87 -5.21 -15.83
C ILE A 39 16.49 -5.43 -15.17
N CYS A 40 15.42 -5.36 -15.95
CA CYS A 40 14.06 -5.63 -15.48
C CYS A 40 13.86 -7.12 -15.16
N GLU A 41 13.30 -7.44 -13.99
CA GLU A 41 13.08 -8.84 -13.56
C GLU A 41 12.12 -9.62 -14.48
N LYS A 42 11.18 -8.92 -15.14
CA LYS A 42 10.15 -9.54 -15.97
C LYS A 42 10.60 -9.76 -17.43
N CYS A 43 11.11 -8.71 -18.07
CA CYS A 43 11.50 -8.77 -19.49
C CYS A 43 12.99 -8.99 -19.73
N LYS A 44 13.82 -8.94 -18.67
CA LYS A 44 15.28 -9.12 -18.70
C LYS A 44 16.03 -8.17 -19.64
N LYS A 45 15.43 -7.04 -19.99
CA LYS A 45 16.05 -5.97 -20.78
C LYS A 45 16.60 -4.89 -19.86
N GLU A 46 17.66 -4.22 -20.31
CA GLU A 46 18.20 -3.02 -19.67
C GLU A 46 17.26 -1.83 -19.92
N ALA A 47 16.81 -1.20 -18.84
CA ALA A 47 15.84 -0.11 -18.86
C ALA A 47 15.94 0.74 -17.58
N PRO A 48 15.36 1.94 -17.53
CA PRO A 48 15.10 2.63 -16.27
C PRO A 48 14.16 1.78 -15.40
N LEU A 49 14.57 1.49 -14.17
CA LEU A 49 13.84 0.62 -13.25
C LEU A 49 13.16 1.41 -12.12
N HIS A 50 11.98 0.93 -11.75
CA HIS A 50 11.24 1.37 -10.58
C HIS A 50 11.12 0.24 -9.56
N SER A 51 11.27 0.58 -8.28
CA SER A 51 11.06 -0.34 -7.18
C SER A 51 9.56 -0.55 -6.95
N TYR A 52 9.11 -1.80 -7.02
CA TYR A 52 7.76 -2.23 -6.69
C TYR A 52 7.79 -3.12 -5.45
N ILE A 53 7.00 -2.80 -4.44
CA ILE A 53 6.92 -3.61 -3.21
C ILE A 53 5.71 -4.54 -3.31
N SER A 54 5.97 -5.84 -3.41
CA SER A 54 4.95 -6.88 -3.29
C SER A 54 4.83 -7.31 -1.82
N ARG A 55 3.63 -7.79 -1.44
CA ARG A 55 3.42 -8.49 -0.18
C ARG A 55 3.30 -9.96 -0.50
N GLU A 56 4.19 -10.76 0.04
CA GLU A 56 4.20 -12.20 -0.14
C GLU A 56 3.76 -12.86 1.16
N MET A 57 2.95 -13.90 1.02
CA MET A 57 2.54 -14.75 2.13
C MET A 57 2.96 -16.16 1.79
N ALA A 58 3.79 -16.75 2.63
CA ALA A 58 4.21 -18.14 2.52
C ALA A 58 3.70 -18.92 3.73
N ILE A 59 3.12 -20.09 3.48
CA ILE A 59 2.65 -21.00 4.51
C ILE A 59 3.52 -22.25 4.42
N GLU A 60 4.44 -22.40 5.37
CA GLU A 60 5.31 -23.56 5.49
C GLU A 60 5.27 -24.08 6.93
N GLY A 61 5.21 -25.40 7.10
CA GLY A 61 5.24 -26.04 8.43
C GLY A 61 4.09 -25.66 9.38
N GLY A 62 2.95 -25.18 8.86
CA GLY A 62 1.81 -24.76 9.68
C GLY A 62 1.90 -23.32 10.21
N ALA A 63 2.92 -22.55 9.82
CA ALA A 63 3.05 -21.13 10.14
C ALA A 63 2.86 -20.27 8.88
N ALA A 64 2.12 -19.16 9.02
CA ALA A 64 2.00 -18.15 7.97
C ALA A 64 3.04 -17.04 8.20
N SER A 65 3.91 -16.83 7.22
CA SER A 65 4.86 -15.72 7.21
C SER A 65 4.42 -14.64 6.22
N PHE A 66 4.55 -13.38 6.63
CA PHE A 66 4.20 -12.21 5.81
C PHE A 66 5.45 -11.40 5.53
N GLY A 67 5.90 -11.45 4.28
CA GLY A 67 7.08 -10.74 3.79
C GLY A 67 6.71 -9.54 2.92
N ARG A 68 7.62 -8.57 2.85
CA ARG A 68 7.62 -7.56 1.79
C ARG A 68 8.84 -7.79 0.92
N VAL A 69 8.61 -8.01 -0.37
CA VAL A 69 9.69 -8.20 -1.35
C VAL A 69 9.73 -6.98 -2.26
N VAL A 70 10.95 -6.51 -2.55
CA VAL A 70 11.19 -5.38 -3.45
C VAL A 70 11.61 -5.94 -4.80
N HIS A 71 10.79 -5.69 -5.82
CA HIS A 71 11.06 -6.04 -7.21
C HIS A 71 11.48 -4.81 -8.00
N PHE A 72 12.29 -5.01 -9.04
CA PHE A 72 12.65 -3.95 -9.98
C PHE A 72 12.10 -4.22 -11.38
N TYR A 73 11.19 -3.35 -11.83
CA TYR A 73 10.54 -3.45 -13.13
C TYR A 73 10.76 -2.19 -13.97
N CYS A 74 10.80 -2.34 -15.29
CA CYS A 74 10.66 -1.22 -16.21
C CYS A 74 9.22 -0.68 -16.20
N GLU A 75 9.01 0.53 -16.71
CA GLU A 75 7.71 1.21 -16.75
C GLU A 75 6.60 0.34 -17.38
N ASP A 76 6.90 -0.36 -18.48
CA ASP A 76 5.95 -1.22 -19.18
C ASP A 76 5.57 -2.49 -18.40
N CYS A 77 6.53 -3.02 -17.63
CA CYS A 77 6.34 -4.27 -16.89
C CYS A 77 5.75 -4.06 -15.50
N MET A 78 5.78 -2.82 -15.00
CA MET A 78 5.34 -2.49 -13.66
C MET A 78 3.85 -2.81 -13.46
N PRO A 79 3.48 -3.53 -12.39
CA PRO A 79 2.07 -3.80 -12.11
C PRO A 79 1.30 -2.48 -11.93
N GLN A 80 0.25 -2.27 -12.73
CA GLN A 80 -0.60 -1.10 -12.59
C GLN A 80 -1.37 -1.16 -11.27
N LYS A 81 -1.49 -0.02 -10.60
CA LYS A 81 -2.32 0.10 -9.38
C LYS A 81 -3.76 -0.25 -9.73
N ARG A 82 -4.45 -0.96 -8.82
CA ARG A 82 -5.88 -1.30 -8.96
C ARG A 82 -6.79 -0.11 -9.28
N ARG A 83 -6.40 1.10 -8.84
CA ARG A 83 -7.12 2.35 -9.13
C ARG A 83 -7.06 2.76 -10.62
N ASN A 84 -6.01 2.35 -11.32
CA ASN A 84 -5.77 2.70 -12.72
C ASN A 84 -6.25 1.59 -13.67
N THR A 85 -6.43 0.37 -13.17
CA THR A 85 -7.08 -0.71 -13.91
C THR A 85 -8.59 -0.49 -13.89
N PRO A 86 -9.28 -0.34 -15.05
CA PRO A 86 -10.73 -0.27 -15.07
C PRO A 86 -11.29 -1.54 -14.42
N THR A 87 -11.84 -1.37 -13.22
CA THR A 87 -12.33 -2.48 -12.37
C THR A 87 -13.63 -3.06 -12.94
N GLU A 88 -14.32 -2.29 -13.77
CA GLU A 88 -15.51 -2.72 -14.48
C GLU A 88 -15.24 -2.67 -15.98
N PRO A 89 -15.56 -3.75 -16.73
CA PRO A 89 -15.57 -3.67 -18.18
C PRO A 89 -16.55 -2.55 -18.59
N PRO A 90 -16.25 -1.78 -19.65
CA PRO A 90 -17.16 -0.75 -20.12
C PRO A 90 -18.55 -1.37 -20.36
N MET A 91 -19.60 -0.81 -19.74
CA MET A 91 -20.95 -1.35 -19.86
C MET A 91 -21.34 -1.44 -21.34
N THR A 92 -21.87 -2.60 -21.74
CA THR A 92 -22.37 -2.78 -23.11
C THR A 92 -23.55 -1.85 -23.38
N ALA A 93 -23.75 -1.44 -24.63
CA ALA A 93 -24.85 -0.54 -25.01
C ALA A 93 -26.24 -1.05 -24.57
N LYS A 94 -26.43 -2.38 -24.51
CA LYS A 94 -27.66 -3.02 -24.00
C LYS A 94 -27.85 -2.78 -22.50
N GLN A 95 -26.79 -2.89 -21.70
CA GLN A 95 -26.84 -2.66 -20.26
C GLN A 95 -27.16 -1.19 -19.97
N VAL A 96 -26.52 -0.25 -20.67
CA VAL A 96 -26.79 1.20 -20.55
C VAL A 96 -28.26 1.51 -20.90
N LYS A 97 -28.78 0.94 -22.00
CA LYS A 97 -30.17 1.16 -22.42
C LYS A 97 -31.18 0.65 -21.39
N ASN A 98 -30.93 -0.51 -20.78
CA ASN A 98 -31.80 -1.05 -19.73
C ASN A 98 -31.78 -0.20 -18.45
N LEU A 99 -30.61 0.32 -18.09
CA LEU A 99 -30.42 1.21 -16.94
C LEU A 99 -31.22 2.51 -17.12
N LEU A 100 -31.11 3.15 -18.30
CA LEU A 100 -31.88 4.35 -18.65
C LEU A 100 -33.38 4.08 -18.70
N ARG A 101 -33.80 2.90 -19.18
CA ARG A 101 -35.22 2.52 -19.21
C ARG A 101 -35.78 2.29 -17.81
N GLY A 102 -35.00 1.72 -16.89
CA GLY A 102 -35.35 1.58 -15.48
C GLY A 102 -35.48 2.93 -14.78
N ALA A 103 -34.49 3.80 -14.95
CA ALA A 103 -34.52 5.16 -14.41
C ALA A 103 -35.74 5.96 -14.90
N LYS A 104 -36.08 5.87 -16.19
CA LYS A 104 -37.27 6.53 -16.77
C LYS A 104 -38.59 6.02 -16.19
N LYS A 105 -38.67 4.75 -15.77
CA LYS A 105 -39.88 4.19 -15.15
C LYS A 105 -40.11 4.69 -13.72
N ASN A 106 -39.03 4.92 -12.97
CA ASN A 106 -39.09 5.40 -11.59
C ASN A 106 -39.24 6.93 -11.47
N LEU A 107 -39.25 7.64 -12.61
CA LEU A 107 -39.39 9.10 -12.71
C LEU A 107 -40.86 9.52 -12.98
N ARG A 108 -41.78 8.57 -13.00
CA ARG A 108 -43.23 8.77 -13.19
C ARG A 108 -43.98 8.57 -11.89
#